data_AF-A0A848TUU1-F1
#
_entry.id   AF-A0A848TUU1-F1
#
_cell.length_a   1.000
_cell.length_b   1.000
_cell.length_c   1.000
_cell.angle_alpha   90.00
_cell.angle_beta   90.00
_cell.angle_gamma   90.00
#
_symmetry.space_group_name_H-M   'P 1'
#
loop_
_entity.id
_entity.type
_entity.pdbx_description
1 polymer ?
#
loop_
_entity_poly.entity_id
_entity_poly.type
_entity_poly.pdbx_seq_one_letter_code
_entity_poly.pdbx_strand_id
1 'polypeptide(L)'
;LYSAQGADYSEDGFEGSVKVDYLNLPLMAKFYVAEGFSLEAGPQVGFLLSAKDVYDGGEDDWSDITKGIDFGLNFGIGYKLQSGLNFGARYNLGLSDLNDDPDSQADSAFKNSVIQAYVGFFF
;
A
#
# COMPACT_ATOMS: atom_id res chain seq x y z
N LEU A 1 0.37 -2.48 9.89
CA LEU A 1 -0.20 -3.40 8.87
C LEU A 1 0.92 -3.72 7.90
N TYR A 2 1.21 -5.00 7.67
CA TYR A 2 2.12 -5.38 6.59
C TYR A 2 1.40 -5.20 5.24
N SER A 3 2.10 -4.72 4.23
CA SER A 3 1.57 -4.52 2.88
C SER A 3 2.61 -4.92 1.85
N ALA A 4 2.36 -6.06 1.18
CA ALA A 4 3.08 -6.44 -0.03
C ALA A 4 2.46 -5.72 -1.22
N GLN A 5 3.28 -4.99 -1.96
CA GLN A 5 2.92 -4.16 -3.10
C GLN A 5 3.89 -4.47 -4.25
N GLY A 6 3.57 -4.05 -5.47
CA GLY A 6 4.41 -4.36 -6.61
C GLY A 6 3.68 -4.28 -7.94
N ALA A 7 4.42 -4.53 -9.00
CA ALA A 7 3.91 -4.60 -10.36
C ALA A 7 4.70 -5.65 -11.16
N ASP A 8 3.99 -6.42 -11.96
CA ASP A 8 4.60 -7.27 -12.98
C ASP A 8 4.86 -6.44 -14.24
N TYR A 9 5.96 -6.72 -14.93
CA TYR A 9 6.30 -6.11 -16.21
C TYR A 9 6.78 -7.16 -17.20
N SER A 10 6.53 -6.87 -18.48
CA SER A 10 6.98 -7.69 -19.60
C SER A 10 7.38 -6.77 -20.74
N GLU A 11 8.64 -6.84 -21.17
CA GLU A 11 9.18 -6.03 -22.26
C GLU A 11 10.16 -6.86 -23.09
N ASP A 12 9.95 -6.90 -24.41
CA ASP A 12 10.81 -7.60 -25.39
C ASP A 12 11.26 -9.04 -25.02
N GLY A 13 10.37 -9.80 -24.35
CA GLY A 13 10.63 -11.19 -23.95
C GLY A 13 11.34 -11.35 -22.60
N PHE A 14 11.60 -10.24 -21.90
CA PHE A 14 11.97 -10.24 -20.49
C PHE A 14 10.71 -10.08 -19.63
N GLU A 15 10.55 -10.94 -18.64
CA GLU A 15 9.47 -10.88 -17.65
C GLU A 15 10.08 -10.70 -16.26
N GLY A 16 9.45 -9.86 -15.46
CA GLY A 16 9.86 -9.64 -14.08
C GLY A 16 8.74 -9.06 -13.22
N SER A 17 9.01 -8.99 -11.93
CA SER A 17 8.11 -8.48 -10.90
C SER A 17 8.89 -7.59 -9.94
N VAL A 18 8.48 -6.34 -9.84
CA VAL A 18 8.91 -5.46 -8.76
C VAL A 18 8.06 -5.79 -7.54
N LYS A 19 8.70 -6.11 -6.40
CA LYS A 19 8.06 -6.43 -5.13
C LYS A 19 8.55 -5.47 -4.05
N VAL A 20 7.61 -4.79 -3.39
CA VAL A 20 7.90 -3.79 -2.37
C VAL A 20 7.03 -4.05 -1.14
N ASP A 21 7.68 -4.24 -0.01
CA ASP A 21 7.03 -4.52 1.26
C ASP A 21 7.11 -3.31 2.18
N TYR A 22 5.96 -2.88 2.71
CA TYR A 22 5.86 -1.78 3.65
C TYR A 22 5.21 -2.21 4.97
N LEU A 23 5.72 -1.66 6.07
CA LEU A 23 5.01 -1.60 7.33
C LEU A 23 4.19 -0.29 7.38
N ASN A 24 2.89 -0.41 7.17
CA ASN A 24 1.94 0.70 7.15
C ASN A 24 1.35 0.98 8.54
N LEU A 25 1.41 2.24 8.97
CA LEU A 25 0.73 2.78 10.15
C LEU A 25 -0.36 3.76 9.71
N PRO A 26 -1.61 3.31 9.57
CA PRO A 26 -2.74 4.19 9.26
C PRO A 26 -3.31 4.84 10.52
N LEU A 27 -3.63 6.13 10.44
CA LEU A 27 -4.40 6.84 11.46
C LEU A 27 -5.78 7.16 10.89
N MET A 28 -6.79 6.36 11.24
CA MET A 28 -8.11 6.43 10.63
C MET A 28 -9.14 7.11 11.53
N ALA A 29 -9.85 8.10 10.99
CA ALA A 29 -11.12 8.56 11.54
C ALA A 29 -12.24 7.66 10.98
N LYS A 30 -13.12 7.18 11.86
CA LYS A 30 -14.27 6.32 11.49
C LYS A 30 -15.57 7.00 11.88
N PHE A 31 -16.46 7.23 10.92
CA PHE A 31 -17.75 7.86 11.12
C PHE A 31 -18.88 6.90 10.75
N TYR A 32 -19.76 6.60 11.70
CA TYR A 32 -20.91 5.73 11.46
C TYR A 32 -22.05 6.55 10.84
N VAL A 33 -22.44 6.18 9.62
CA VAL A 33 -23.54 6.85 8.89
C VAL A 33 -24.86 6.06 8.95
N ALA A 34 -24.80 4.79 9.35
CA ALA A 34 -25.96 3.96 9.65
C ALA A 34 -25.58 2.88 10.69
N GLU A 35 -26.54 2.10 11.15
CA GLU A 35 -26.27 1.00 12.08
C GLU A 35 -25.29 -0.01 11.47
N GLY A 36 -24.17 -0.22 12.17
CA GLY A 36 -23.08 -1.08 11.71
C GLY A 36 -22.22 -0.47 10.60
N PHE A 37 -22.78 0.34 9.70
CA PHE A 37 -22.08 0.89 8.53
C PHE A 37 -21.33 2.19 8.84
N SER A 38 -20.07 2.25 8.39
CA SER A 38 -19.16 3.36 8.63
C SER A 38 -18.38 3.75 7.39
N LEU A 39 -18.11 5.04 7.26
CA LEU A 39 -17.08 5.58 6.39
C LEU A 39 -15.80 5.79 7.21
N GLU A 40 -14.64 5.59 6.59
CA GLU A 40 -13.35 5.86 7.22
C GLU A 40 -12.43 6.63 6.28
N ALA A 41 -11.66 7.55 6.85
CA ALA A 41 -10.65 8.29 6.12
C ALA A 41 -9.51 8.70 7.06
N GLY A 42 -8.29 8.82 6.53
CA GLY A 42 -7.17 9.32 7.31
C GLY A 42 -5.80 9.09 6.69
N PRO A 43 -4.77 9.76 7.22
CA PRO A 43 -3.41 9.64 6.69
C PRO A 43 -2.80 8.26 7.00
N GLN A 44 -1.76 7.92 6.25
CA GLN A 44 -0.92 6.76 6.47
C GLN A 44 0.54 7.07 6.20
N VAL A 45 1.39 6.47 7.03
CA VAL A 45 2.83 6.36 6.81
C VAL A 45 3.17 4.90 6.59
N GLY A 46 3.95 4.61 5.57
CA GLY A 46 4.57 3.32 5.28
C GLY A 46 6.07 3.40 5.47
N PHE A 47 6.64 2.42 6.16
CA PHE A 47 8.09 2.24 6.27
C PHE A 47 8.53 1.07 5.41
N LEU A 48 9.48 1.28 4.52
CA LEU A 48 10.00 0.24 3.64
C LEU A 48 10.65 -0.87 4.48
N LEU A 49 10.29 -2.11 4.20
CA LEU A 49 10.89 -3.30 4.78
C LEU A 49 11.83 -4.00 3.79
N SER A 50 11.42 -4.05 2.51
CA SER A 50 12.24 -4.57 1.42
C SER A 50 11.72 -4.09 0.07
N ALA A 51 12.62 -3.85 -0.88
CA ALA A 51 12.28 -3.69 -2.29
C ALA A 51 13.15 -4.62 -3.14
N LYS A 52 12.55 -5.37 -4.05
CA LYS A 52 13.23 -6.32 -4.92
C LYS A 52 12.70 -6.24 -6.34
N ASP A 53 13.59 -6.38 -7.30
CA ASP A 53 13.23 -6.70 -8.69
C ASP A 53 13.55 -8.17 -8.95
N VAL A 54 12.55 -8.93 -9.39
CA VAL A 54 12.65 -10.38 -9.59
C VAL A 54 12.44 -10.65 -11.07
N TYR A 55 13.42 -11.25 -11.74
CA TYR A 55 13.37 -11.53 -13.17
C TYR A 55 13.95 -12.92 -13.48
N ASP A 56 13.82 -13.37 -14.74
CA ASP A 56 14.37 -14.66 -15.15
C ASP A 56 15.92 -14.65 -15.06
N GLY A 57 16.45 -15.36 -14.07
CA GLY A 57 17.89 -15.44 -13.78
C GLY A 57 18.33 -14.88 -12.44
N GLY A 58 17.48 -14.19 -11.67
CA GLY A 58 17.87 -13.67 -10.36
C GLY A 58 16.86 -12.77 -9.65
N GLU A 59 17.31 -12.22 -8.52
CA GLU A 59 16.66 -11.11 -7.84
C GLU A 59 17.72 -10.05 -7.49
N ASP A 60 17.39 -8.78 -7.72
CA ASP A 60 18.21 -7.64 -7.34
C ASP A 60 17.55 -6.85 -6.20
N ASP A 61 18.36 -6.40 -5.25
CA ASP A 61 17.90 -5.53 -4.16
C ASP A 61 17.75 -4.10 -4.66
N TRP A 62 16.52 -3.59 -4.61
CA TRP A 62 16.17 -2.23 -5.01
C TRP A 62 15.88 -1.33 -3.81
N SER A 63 16.21 -1.76 -2.60
CA SER A 63 15.93 -1.00 -1.37
C SER A 63 16.68 0.33 -1.32
N ASP A 64 17.86 0.42 -1.93
CA ASP A 64 18.67 1.65 -1.96
C ASP A 64 18.12 2.73 -2.92
N ILE A 65 17.35 2.31 -3.93
CA ILE A 65 16.73 3.21 -4.93
C ILE A 65 15.22 3.41 -4.68
N THR A 66 14.68 2.77 -3.66
CA THR A 66 13.27 2.85 -3.27
C THR A 66 13.13 3.66 -1.99
N LYS A 67 12.21 4.62 -1.99
CA LYS A 67 12.02 5.51 -0.85
C LYS A 67 11.63 4.76 0.41
N GLY A 68 12.41 4.99 1.46
CA GLY A 68 12.22 4.36 2.77
C GLY A 68 10.90 4.75 3.48
N ILE A 69 10.31 5.89 3.12
CA ILE A 69 9.06 6.38 3.70
C ILE A 69 8.05 6.68 2.58
N ASP A 70 6.88 6.06 2.67
CA ASP A 70 5.74 6.30 1.78
C ASP A 70 4.59 6.98 2.56
N PHE A 71 4.21 8.18 2.15
CA PHE A 71 3.01 8.87 2.66
C PHE A 71 1.82 8.64 1.75
N GLY A 72 0.67 8.33 2.36
CA GLY A 72 -0.58 8.14 1.64
C GLY A 72 -1.80 8.62 2.41
N LEU A 73 -2.94 8.63 1.72
CA LEU A 73 -4.25 8.95 2.27
C LEU A 73 -5.19 7.76 2.04
N ASN A 74 -5.84 7.30 3.11
CA ASN A 74 -6.80 6.21 3.03
C ASN A 74 -8.23 6.72 3.01
N PHE A 75 -9.06 6.02 2.25
CA PHE A 75 -10.52 6.12 2.25
C PHE A 75 -11.10 4.73 2.34
N GLY A 76 -12.18 4.53 3.06
CA GLY A 76 -12.74 3.19 3.21
C GLY A 76 -14.17 3.19 3.70
N ILE A 77 -14.71 1.98 3.67
CA ILE A 77 -16.03 1.63 4.18
C ILE A 77 -15.89 0.42 5.09
N GLY A 78 -16.77 0.35 6.08
CA GLY A 78 -16.80 -0.77 7.02
C GLY A 78 -18.20 -1.10 7.46
N TYR A 79 -18.40 -2.36 7.86
CA TYR A 79 -19.64 -2.85 8.44
C TYR A 79 -19.35 -3.69 9.68
N LYS A 80 -19.90 -3.26 10.82
CA LYS A 80 -19.82 -3.94 12.11
C LYS A 80 -21.12 -4.67 12.41
N LEU A 81 -21.02 -5.97 12.64
CA LEU A 81 -22.10 -6.83 13.11
C LEU A 81 -22.33 -6.64 14.61
N GLN A 82 -23.56 -6.94 15.05
CA GLN A 82 -23.91 -6.98 16.48
C GLN A 82 -23.07 -7.99 17.27
N SER A 83 -22.52 -9.01 16.62
CA SER A 83 -21.61 -9.99 17.20
C SER A 83 -20.22 -9.44 17.56
N GLY A 84 -19.92 -8.19 17.21
CA GLY A 84 -18.59 -7.59 17.37
C GLY A 84 -17.67 -7.79 16.16
N LEU A 85 -18.00 -8.70 15.23
CA LEU A 85 -17.27 -8.84 13.97
C LEU A 85 -17.42 -7.59 13.10
N ASN A 86 -16.34 -7.18 12.45
CA ASN A 86 -16.31 -6.04 11.55
C ASN A 86 -15.53 -6.37 10.28
N PHE A 87 -16.10 -6.00 9.14
CA PHE A 87 -15.47 -6.12 7.84
C PHE A 87 -15.27 -4.72 7.26
N GLY A 88 -14.31 -4.56 6.36
CA GLY A 88 -14.17 -3.31 5.65
C GLY A 88 -13.26 -3.42 4.44
N ALA A 89 -13.31 -2.39 3.62
CA ALA A 89 -12.46 -2.22 2.47
C ALA A 89 -11.90 -0.79 2.49
N ARG A 90 -10.63 -0.65 2.07
CA ARG A 90 -9.91 0.62 2.02
C ARG A 90 -9.24 0.77 0.66
N TYR A 91 -9.25 2.00 0.17
CA TYR A 91 -8.41 2.47 -0.91
C TYR A 91 -7.34 3.37 -0.33
N ASN A 92 -6.08 3.02 -0.56
CA ASN A 92 -4.92 3.81 -0.20
C ASN A 92 -4.41 4.56 -1.44
N LEU A 93 -4.41 5.88 -1.36
CA LEU A 93 -3.83 6.76 -2.36
C LEU A 93 -2.41 7.16 -1.92
N GLY A 94 -1.38 6.64 -2.57
CA GLY A 94 0.01 7.04 -2.37
C GLY A 94 0.23 8.48 -2.86
N LEU A 95 0.85 9.29 -2.02
CA LEU A 95 1.17 10.70 -2.30
C LEU A 95 2.67 10.90 -2.55
N SER A 96 3.50 9.99 -2.07
CA SER A 96 4.96 10.05 -2.22
C SER A 96 5.41 9.46 -3.54
N ASP A 97 6.35 10.12 -4.18
CA ASP A 97 7.14 9.50 -5.24
C ASP A 97 8.13 8.53 -4.59
N LEU A 98 8.10 7.28 -5.03
CA LEU A 98 8.88 6.18 -4.47
C LEU A 98 10.28 6.06 -5.08
N ASN A 99 10.54 6.77 -6.17
CA ASN A 99 11.88 6.86 -6.75
C ASN A 99 12.77 7.74 -5.86
N ASP A 100 13.88 7.16 -5.37
CA ASP A 100 14.88 7.87 -4.55
C ASP A 100 16.25 7.95 -5.25
N ASP A 101 16.33 7.59 -6.53
CA ASP A 101 17.54 7.68 -7.34
C ASP A 101 17.84 9.16 -7.70
N PRO A 102 18.97 9.73 -7.23
CA PRO A 102 19.33 11.12 -7.51
C PRO A 102 19.69 11.39 -8.98
N ASP A 103 20.00 10.35 -9.78
CA ASP A 103 20.35 10.46 -11.19
C ASP A 103 19.17 10.10 -12.13
N SER A 104 18.01 9.75 -11.56
CA SER A 104 16.79 9.47 -12.31
C SER A 104 16.26 10.72 -13.00
N GLN A 105 16.29 10.73 -14.33
CA GLN A 105 15.66 11.73 -15.20
C GLN A 105 14.20 11.40 -15.55
N ALA A 106 13.58 10.46 -14.83
CA ALA A 106 12.19 10.06 -15.07
C ALA A 106 11.22 11.12 -14.53
N ASP A 107 10.54 11.84 -15.43
CA ASP A 107 9.46 12.79 -15.10
C ASP A 107 8.19 12.12 -14.53
N SER A 108 8.19 10.79 -14.38
CA SER A 108 7.02 10.01 -13.95
C SER A 108 7.14 9.64 -12.48
N ALA A 109 6.31 10.26 -11.63
CA ALA A 109 6.25 9.92 -10.22
C ALA A 109 5.69 8.50 -10.02
N PHE A 110 6.47 7.62 -9.40
CA PHE A 110 6.05 6.26 -9.10
C PHE A 110 5.31 6.26 -7.76
N LYS A 111 4.01 5.95 -7.79
CA LYS A 111 3.13 6.06 -6.61
C LYS A 111 2.36 4.78 -6.38
N ASN A 112 2.26 4.38 -5.12
CA ASN A 112 1.43 3.26 -4.72
C ASN A 112 -0.07 3.60 -4.81
N SER A 113 -0.88 2.62 -5.21
CA SER A 113 -2.34 2.67 -5.12
C SER A 113 -2.85 1.29 -4.76
N VAL A 114 -3.36 1.13 -3.53
CA VAL A 114 -3.65 -0.20 -2.96
C VAL A 114 -5.11 -0.29 -2.52
N ILE A 115 -5.80 -1.34 -2.98
CA ILE A 115 -7.09 -1.74 -2.43
C ILE A 115 -6.85 -2.82 -1.39
N GLN A 116 -7.41 -2.64 -0.19
CA GLN A 116 -7.26 -3.55 0.94
C GLN A 116 -8.64 -3.97 1.42
N ALA A 117 -8.77 -5.21 1.88
CA ALA A 117 -9.91 -5.69 2.64
C ALA A 117 -9.44 -6.16 4.02
N TYR A 118 -10.28 -6.02 5.04
CA TYR A 118 -9.94 -6.46 6.40
C TYR A 118 -11.13 -7.02 7.15
N VAL A 119 -10.81 -7.85 8.13
CA VAL A 119 -11.72 -8.35 9.16
C VAL A 119 -11.14 -8.01 10.53
N GLY A 120 -12.00 -7.66 11.48
CA GLY A 120 -11.62 -7.37 12.86
C GLY A 120 -12.74 -7.77 13.82
N PHE A 121 -12.43 -7.79 15.11
CA PHE A 121 -13.39 -8.12 16.17
C PHE A 121 -13.32 -7.06 17.27
N PHE A 122 -14.48 -6.53 17.64
CA PHE A 122 -14.68 -5.59 18.74
C PHE A 122 -15.14 -6.37 19.97
N PHE A 123 -14.36 -6.30 21.04
CA PHE A 123 -14.66 -6.85 22.36
C PHE A 123 -15.36 -5.83 23.27
#